data_AF-A0AAD3SI07-F1
#
_entry.id   AF-A0AAD3SI07-F1
#
_cell.length_a   1.000
_cell.length_b   1.000
_cell.length_c   1.000
_cell.angle_alpha   90.00
_cell.angle_beta   90.00
_cell.angle_gamma   90.00
#
_symmetry.space_group_name_H-M   'P 1'
#
loop_
_entity.id
_entity.type
_entity.pdbx_description
1 polymer ?
#
loop_
_entity_poly.entity_id
_entity_poly.type
_entity_poly.pdbx_seq_one_letter_code
_entity_poly.pdbx_strand_id
1 'polypeptide(L)'
;MMIPLSSWLFEGAHRFTACQNRAPGDGGANEGSGKKMEELPSGEGAKPPVSPPKQWNSSISASLPLTVTESTETAVHSTVNLHDKSLIHLRHLQDLMADVKVKFIKYEDVFFRKAKDQLLSAREQPDKVVGFAVAAGFLLMRGPRRFLVRHTLGRLLSEEAQFVRAEKTVREFNLSVDLIKKESKKLLERAALAEKEMRHGQAELMNSGNHIRHLANSIYRVEDQAADLLNGLRKIPGREALHLRAEAASLASLLEQRRTSLNRRMITLSDLKIPV
;
A
#
# COMPACT_ATOMS: atom_id res chain seq x y z
N MET A 1 -51.74 -32.58 -6.63
CA MET A 1 -51.58 -31.16 -6.24
C MET A 1 -50.27 -31.07 -5.47
N MET A 2 -49.20 -30.36 -5.85
CA MET A 2 -48.90 -29.33 -6.84
C MET A 2 -47.48 -29.59 -7.40
N ILE A 3 -47.23 -29.04 -8.59
CA ILE A 3 -46.05 -29.19 -9.45
C ILE A 3 -44.92 -28.22 -9.04
N PRO A 4 -43.62 -28.55 -9.24
CA PRO A 4 -42.47 -27.71 -8.89
C PRO A 4 -42.08 -26.73 -10.01
N LEU A 5 -41.37 -25.65 -9.67
CA LEU A 5 -40.77 -24.72 -10.63
C LEU A 5 -39.30 -24.47 -10.28
N SER A 6 -38.44 -25.14 -11.03
CA SER A 6 -37.06 -24.80 -11.38
C SER A 6 -37.02 -23.66 -12.40
N SER A 7 -36.05 -22.74 -12.26
CA SER A 7 -35.50 -21.75 -13.22
C SER A 7 -35.18 -20.49 -12.40
N TRP A 8 -33.96 -19.97 -12.28
CA TRP A 8 -33.03 -19.44 -13.29
C TRP A 8 -31.59 -19.53 -12.70
N LEU A 9 -30.63 -20.31 -13.22
CA LEU A 9 -29.68 -20.00 -14.31
C LEU A 9 -29.24 -18.52 -14.32
N PHE A 10 -28.05 -18.17 -13.83
CA PHE A 10 -26.71 -18.38 -14.42
C PHE A 10 -26.61 -17.78 -15.83
N GLU A 11 -26.45 -16.45 -15.89
CA GLU A 11 -26.13 -15.69 -17.10
C GLU A 11 -25.23 -14.52 -16.69
N GLY A 12 -24.02 -14.42 -17.27
CA GLY A 12 -23.13 -13.29 -17.00
C GLY A 12 -21.62 -13.54 -17.09
N ALA A 13 -21.15 -14.41 -17.98
CA ALA A 13 -19.79 -14.37 -18.49
C ALA A 13 -19.82 -13.94 -19.97
N HIS A 14 -18.79 -13.21 -20.39
CA HIS A 14 -18.55 -12.65 -21.73
C HIS A 14 -19.14 -11.27 -22.03
N ARG A 15 -18.33 -10.24 -21.82
CA ARG A 15 -18.03 -9.19 -22.81
C ARG A 15 -16.89 -8.32 -22.27
N PHE A 16 -15.74 -8.37 -22.96
CA PHE A 16 -14.78 -7.29 -23.24
C PHE A 16 -13.36 -7.86 -23.42
N THR A 17 -13.20 -8.60 -24.52
CA THR A 17 -11.92 -8.71 -25.24
C THR A 17 -12.10 -7.99 -26.57
N ALA A 18 -11.63 -6.75 -26.67
CA ALA A 18 -11.25 -6.08 -27.92
C ALA A 18 -10.79 -4.66 -27.59
N CYS A 19 -9.49 -4.40 -27.72
CA CYS A 19 -8.96 -3.18 -28.34
C CYS A 19 -7.44 -3.34 -28.50
N GLN A 20 -7.10 -3.90 -29.65
CA GLN A 20 -5.78 -3.91 -30.25
C GLN A 20 -5.57 -2.57 -30.98
N ASN A 21 -4.45 -1.89 -30.70
CA ASN A 21 -3.67 -0.97 -31.54
C ASN A 21 -4.35 0.18 -32.32
N ARG A 22 -4.01 1.45 -31.98
CA ARG A 22 -3.59 2.48 -32.97
C ARG A 22 -2.95 3.72 -32.32
N ALA A 23 -1.78 4.10 -32.82
CA ALA A 23 -1.26 5.46 -32.92
C ALA A 23 -0.85 5.67 -34.40
N PRO A 24 -0.36 6.84 -34.90
CA PRO A 24 -0.23 8.19 -34.30
C PRO A 24 -0.65 9.36 -35.24
N GLY A 25 -0.49 10.61 -34.76
CA GLY A 25 -0.39 11.86 -35.55
C GLY A 25 -1.45 12.92 -35.18
N ASP A 26 -1.24 14.23 -35.26
CA ASP A 26 -0.07 15.12 -35.41
C ASP A 26 -0.62 16.57 -35.25
N GLY A 27 0.21 17.54 -34.80
CA GLY A 27 -0.03 19.00 -34.82
C GLY A 27 -1.06 19.58 -33.82
N GLY A 28 -0.91 20.76 -33.19
CA GLY A 28 0.03 21.86 -33.29
C GLY A 28 -0.70 23.18 -32.91
N ALA A 29 -0.06 24.01 -32.06
CA ALA A 29 -0.33 25.44 -31.74
C ALA A 29 -1.73 25.83 -31.19
N ASN A 30 -1.97 26.87 -30.38
CA ASN A 30 -1.33 28.17 -30.28
C ASN A 30 -1.73 28.90 -28.96
N GLU A 31 -1.00 29.98 -28.70
CA GLU A 31 -1.02 31.00 -27.65
C GLU A 31 -2.37 31.65 -27.25
N GLY A 32 -2.40 32.27 -26.06
CA GLY A 32 -2.65 33.72 -26.00
C GLY A 32 -3.81 34.28 -25.16
N SER A 33 -3.44 34.84 -24.00
CA SER A 33 -3.86 36.18 -23.50
C SER A 33 -5.23 36.42 -22.82
N GLY A 34 -5.19 36.64 -21.49
CA GLY A 34 -5.44 37.94 -20.85
C GLY A 34 -6.87 38.52 -20.74
N LYS A 35 -7.32 38.76 -19.47
CA LYS A 35 -8.13 39.89 -18.91
C LYS A 35 -8.75 39.44 -17.57
N LYS A 36 -8.28 39.86 -16.38
CA LYS A 36 -8.47 41.12 -15.61
C LYS A 36 -9.92 41.39 -15.13
N MET A 37 -10.10 41.20 -13.81
CA MET A 37 -10.92 41.87 -12.78
C MET A 37 -12.38 42.27 -13.08
N GLU A 38 -13.34 41.84 -12.26
CA GLU A 38 -14.07 42.72 -11.30
C GLU A 38 -15.03 41.94 -10.37
N GLU A 39 -15.00 42.38 -9.10
CA GLU A 39 -15.96 42.43 -7.98
C GLU A 39 -17.04 41.38 -7.63
N LEU A 40 -17.09 41.17 -6.30
CA LEU A 40 -18.10 40.56 -5.42
C LEU A 40 -19.31 41.51 -5.22
N PRO A 41 -20.49 41.01 -4.79
CA PRO A 41 -20.79 41.08 -3.36
C PRO A 41 -21.61 39.91 -2.74
N SER A 42 -21.46 39.86 -1.42
CA SER A 42 -22.13 39.13 -0.31
C SER A 42 -23.48 38.42 -0.51
N GLY A 43 -23.62 37.31 0.22
CA GLY A 43 -24.91 36.77 0.69
C GLY A 43 -24.78 35.45 1.47
N GLU A 44 -25.13 35.48 2.76
CA GLU A 44 -25.09 34.40 3.76
C GLU A 44 -25.93 33.13 3.46
N GLY A 45 -25.53 31.99 4.04
CA GLY A 45 -26.49 31.00 4.56
C GLY A 45 -26.17 29.50 4.34
N ALA A 46 -26.05 28.78 5.46
CA ALA A 46 -26.29 27.34 5.65
C ALA A 46 -25.15 26.30 5.47
N LYS A 47 -24.66 25.83 6.63
CA LYS A 47 -23.91 24.59 6.90
C LYS A 47 -24.89 23.40 6.99
N PRO A 48 -24.56 22.16 6.57
CA PRO A 48 -24.13 21.12 7.55
C PRO A 48 -23.23 20.02 6.93
N PRO A 49 -22.97 18.88 7.60
CA PRO A 49 -22.04 18.68 8.71
C PRO A 49 -20.73 17.99 8.28
N VAL A 50 -19.69 18.21 9.10
CA VAL A 50 -18.37 17.59 9.02
C VAL A 50 -18.44 16.14 9.51
N SER A 51 -18.01 15.19 8.67
CA SER A 51 -17.65 13.81 9.04
C SER A 51 -16.17 13.56 8.73
N PRO A 52 -15.39 12.95 9.64
CA PRO A 52 -13.94 12.83 9.46
C PRO A 52 -13.57 11.73 8.44
N PRO A 53 -12.57 11.96 7.56
CA PRO A 53 -12.09 10.94 6.64
C PRO A 53 -11.17 9.93 7.34
N LYS A 54 -11.42 8.63 7.12
CA LYS A 54 -10.54 7.52 7.51
C LYS A 54 -9.21 7.63 6.76
N GLN A 55 -8.20 8.14 7.45
CA GLN A 55 -6.83 8.30 6.99
C GLN A 55 -5.98 7.07 7.33
N TRP A 56 -6.02 6.02 6.50
CA TRP A 56 -5.11 4.86 6.65
C TRP A 56 -4.44 4.37 5.36
N ASN A 57 -4.69 5.01 4.21
CA ASN A 57 -4.32 4.42 2.91
C ASN A 57 -3.25 5.18 2.12
N SER A 58 -2.60 6.21 2.68
CA SER A 58 -1.63 7.02 1.92
C SER A 58 -0.16 6.78 2.23
N SER A 59 0.18 5.78 3.07
CA SER A 59 1.57 5.60 3.54
C SER A 59 2.29 4.34 3.04
N ILE A 60 1.70 3.56 2.12
CA ILE A 60 2.34 2.32 1.63
C ILE A 60 3.07 2.51 0.28
N SER A 61 2.91 3.64 -0.41
CA SER A 61 3.46 3.82 -1.77
C SER A 61 4.79 4.56 -1.86
N ALA A 62 5.52 4.77 -0.77
CA ALA A 62 6.77 5.53 -0.79
C ALA A 62 7.91 4.81 -0.05
N SER A 63 8.48 3.78 -0.66
CA SER A 63 9.94 3.50 -0.68
C SER A 63 10.22 2.09 -1.21
N LEU A 64 10.47 1.99 -2.51
CA LEU A 64 11.32 0.95 -3.07
C LEU A 64 12.55 1.64 -3.65
N PRO A 65 13.75 1.32 -3.14
CA PRO A 65 14.93 1.22 -3.96
C PRO A 65 15.35 -0.25 -4.12
N LEU A 66 15.42 -0.65 -5.39
CA LEU A 66 16.20 -1.76 -5.95
C LEU A 66 17.55 -1.98 -5.26
N THR A 67 17.81 -3.21 -4.79
CA THR A 67 19.09 -3.96 -4.90
C THR A 67 18.83 -5.46 -4.64
N VAL A 68 18.90 -6.29 -5.68
CA VAL A 68 18.45 -7.70 -5.69
C VAL A 68 19.52 -8.71 -5.20
N THR A 69 20.70 -8.27 -4.77
CA THR A 69 21.76 -9.18 -4.29
C THR A 69 21.84 -9.31 -2.76
N GLU A 70 20.92 -8.66 -2.02
CA GLU A 70 20.83 -8.66 -0.55
C GLU A 70 19.48 -9.25 -0.08
N SER A 71 18.94 -10.21 -0.83
CA SER A 71 17.53 -10.66 -0.70
C SER A 71 17.33 -11.93 0.13
N THR A 72 18.40 -12.59 0.57
CA THR A 72 18.30 -13.75 1.48
C THR A 72 18.27 -13.36 2.96
N GLU A 73 18.88 -12.24 3.34
CA GLU A 73 18.92 -11.78 4.75
C GLU A 73 17.72 -10.89 5.11
N THR A 74 17.14 -10.19 4.14
CA THR A 74 15.99 -9.29 4.35
C THR A 74 14.63 -10.00 4.42
N ALA A 75 14.49 -11.18 3.81
CA ALA A 75 13.28 -12.00 3.95
C ALA A 75 13.10 -12.53 5.39
N VAL A 76 14.20 -12.79 6.10
CA VAL A 76 14.20 -13.20 7.51
C VAL A 76 13.79 -12.04 8.43
N HIS A 77 14.20 -10.81 8.12
CA HIS A 77 13.79 -9.62 8.88
C HIS A 77 12.33 -9.18 8.64
N SER A 78 11.75 -9.47 7.47
CA SER A 78 10.35 -9.15 7.13
C SER A 78 9.34 -9.99 7.95
N THR A 79 9.64 -11.28 8.17
CA THR A 79 8.81 -12.15 9.02
C THR A 79 8.90 -11.77 10.50
N VAL A 80 10.01 -11.17 10.93
CA VAL A 80 10.18 -10.64 12.28
C VAL A 80 9.31 -9.39 12.49
N ASN A 81 9.18 -8.51 11.49
CA ASN A 81 8.41 -7.26 11.62
C ASN A 81 6.88 -7.45 11.73
N LEU A 82 6.30 -8.45 11.05
CA LEU A 82 4.87 -8.79 11.23
C LEU A 82 4.61 -9.43 12.60
N HIS A 83 5.55 -10.29 13.06
CA HIS A 83 5.49 -10.88 14.39
C HIS A 83 5.61 -9.80 15.47
N ASP A 84 6.53 -8.85 15.31
CA ASP A 84 6.78 -7.75 16.24
C ASP A 84 5.58 -6.80 16.34
N LYS A 85 4.96 -6.43 15.22
CA LYS A 85 3.75 -5.58 15.23
C LYS A 85 2.57 -6.28 15.92
N SER A 86 2.40 -7.58 15.69
CA SER A 86 1.37 -8.38 16.36
C SER A 86 1.64 -8.53 17.87
N LEU A 87 2.91 -8.70 18.26
CA LEU A 87 3.34 -8.76 19.66
C LEU A 87 3.14 -7.42 20.38
N ILE A 88 3.38 -6.29 19.70
CA ILE A 88 3.13 -4.96 20.26
C ILE A 88 1.64 -4.76 20.54
N HIS A 89 0.75 -5.17 19.63
CA HIS A 89 -0.70 -5.07 19.86
C HIS A 89 -1.19 -6.01 20.96
N LEU A 90 -0.62 -7.22 21.05
CA LEU A 90 -0.90 -8.17 22.12
C LEU A 90 -0.44 -7.62 23.48
N ARG A 91 0.77 -7.08 23.57
CA ARG A 91 1.30 -6.42 24.78
C ARG A 91 0.46 -5.22 25.19
N HIS A 92 0.05 -4.39 24.23
CA HIS A 92 -0.84 -3.26 24.50
C HIS A 92 -2.21 -3.72 25.03
N LEU A 93 -2.78 -4.81 24.49
CA LEU A 93 -4.02 -5.39 25.01
C LEU A 93 -3.83 -5.94 26.43
N GLN A 94 -2.69 -6.59 26.71
CA GLN A 94 -2.33 -7.05 28.04
C GLN A 94 -2.19 -5.89 29.03
N ASP A 95 -1.58 -4.78 28.63
CA ASP A 95 -1.43 -3.58 29.46
C ASP A 95 -2.78 -2.92 29.73
N LEU A 96 -3.66 -2.81 28.73
CA LEU A 96 -5.03 -2.33 28.92
C LEU A 96 -5.82 -3.25 29.85
N MET A 97 -5.70 -4.56 29.69
CA MET A 97 -6.32 -5.54 30.59
C MET A 97 -5.79 -5.41 32.03
N ALA A 98 -4.48 -5.16 32.20
CA ALA A 98 -3.88 -4.94 33.50
C ALA A 98 -4.39 -3.64 34.14
N ASP A 99 -4.46 -2.55 33.38
CA ASP A 99 -4.95 -1.25 33.85
C ASP A 99 -6.46 -1.30 34.21
N VAL A 100 -7.29 -1.91 33.35
CA VAL A 100 -8.71 -2.15 33.62
C VAL A 100 -8.88 -3.01 34.88
N LYS A 101 -8.07 -4.06 35.05
CA LYS A 101 -8.11 -4.91 36.24
C LYS A 101 -7.75 -4.14 37.51
N VAL A 102 -6.74 -3.26 37.47
CA VAL A 102 -6.37 -2.42 38.61
C VAL A 102 -7.48 -1.42 38.94
N LYS A 103 -8.05 -0.75 37.94
CA LYS A 103 -9.18 0.19 38.11
C LYS A 103 -10.39 -0.53 38.70
N PHE A 104 -10.74 -1.68 38.16
CA PHE A 104 -11.85 -2.49 38.63
C PHE A 104 -11.66 -2.94 40.09
N ILE A 105 -10.48 -3.45 40.44
CA ILE A 105 -10.16 -3.84 41.83
C ILE A 105 -10.32 -2.66 42.80
N LYS A 106 -9.91 -1.45 42.40
CA LYS A 106 -10.10 -0.24 43.23
C LYS A 106 -11.58 0.08 43.45
N TYR A 107 -12.39 0.06 42.40
CA TYR A 107 -13.84 0.31 42.52
C TYR A 107 -14.54 -0.75 43.37
N GLU A 108 -14.19 -2.03 43.17
CA GLU A 108 -14.75 -3.11 43.95
C GLU A 108 -14.42 -3.00 45.44
N ASP A 109 -13.16 -2.71 45.78
CA ASP A 109 -12.75 -2.59 47.18
C ASP A 109 -13.48 -1.45 47.90
N VAL A 110 -13.72 -0.32 47.22
CA VAL A 110 -14.48 0.81 47.79
C VAL A 110 -15.95 0.45 47.99
N PHE A 111 -16.57 -0.21 46.99
CA PHE A 111 -17.96 -0.65 47.08
C PHE A 111 -18.17 -1.66 48.21
N PHE A 112 -17.31 -2.67 48.31
CA PHE A 112 -17.41 -3.68 49.35
C PHE A 112 -17.04 -3.16 50.74
N ARG A 113 -16.12 -2.20 50.86
CA ARG A 113 -15.86 -1.52 52.14
C ARG A 113 -17.08 -0.73 52.60
N LYS A 114 -17.71 0.04 51.71
CA LYS A 114 -18.93 0.79 52.02
C LYS A 114 -20.09 -0.15 52.39
N ALA A 115 -20.25 -1.26 51.68
CA ALA A 115 -21.23 -2.29 52.01
C ALA A 115 -20.94 -2.95 53.37
N LYS A 116 -19.66 -3.16 53.71
CA LYS A 116 -19.23 -3.69 55.02
C LYS A 116 -19.55 -2.71 56.15
N ASP A 117 -19.27 -1.43 55.95
CA ASP A 117 -19.53 -0.39 56.95
C ASP A 117 -21.04 -0.25 57.20
N GLN A 118 -21.86 -0.30 56.15
CA GLN A 118 -23.33 -0.30 56.25
C GLN A 118 -23.87 -1.56 56.94
N LEU A 119 -23.27 -2.72 56.69
CA LEU A 119 -23.65 -3.97 57.37
C LEU A 119 -23.24 -3.96 58.86
N LEU A 120 -22.11 -3.34 59.19
CA LEU A 120 -21.69 -3.13 60.58
C LEU A 120 -22.59 -2.13 61.31
N SER A 121 -23.07 -1.07 60.65
CA SER A 121 -24.09 -0.15 61.20
C SER A 121 -25.47 -0.81 61.38
N ALA A 122 -25.86 -1.73 60.51
CA ALA A 122 -27.12 -2.49 60.63
C ALA A 122 -27.09 -3.57 61.73
N ARG A 123 -25.91 -3.84 62.33
CA ARG A 123 -25.72 -4.79 63.44
C ARG A 123 -26.45 -4.38 64.73
N GLU A 124 -26.96 -3.15 64.79
CA GLU A 124 -27.77 -2.63 65.90
C GLU A 124 -29.15 -3.33 66.02
N GLN A 125 -29.56 -4.16 65.05
CA GLN A 125 -30.76 -5.03 65.14
C GLN A 125 -30.39 -6.53 65.00
N PRO A 126 -30.08 -7.24 66.10
CA PRO A 126 -29.50 -8.58 66.06
C PRO A 126 -30.47 -9.70 65.67
N ASP A 127 -31.79 -9.54 65.84
CA ASP A 127 -32.70 -10.69 65.90
C ASP A 127 -33.19 -11.22 64.53
N LYS A 128 -32.89 -10.52 63.43
CA LYS A 128 -33.36 -10.90 62.08
C LYS A 128 -32.29 -10.93 60.98
N VAL A 129 -31.05 -10.50 61.27
CA VAL A 129 -30.04 -10.18 60.24
C VAL A 129 -28.90 -11.19 60.15
N VAL A 130 -28.81 -12.17 61.07
CA VAL A 130 -27.66 -13.10 61.16
C VAL A 130 -27.45 -13.89 59.86
N GLY A 131 -28.50 -14.46 59.26
CA GLY A 131 -28.38 -15.22 58.01
C GLY A 131 -27.95 -14.37 56.82
N PHE A 132 -28.51 -13.16 56.69
CA PHE A 132 -28.13 -12.20 55.65
C PHE A 132 -26.70 -11.70 55.83
N ALA A 133 -26.27 -11.45 57.08
CA ALA A 133 -24.92 -11.02 57.40
C ALA A 133 -23.87 -12.09 57.08
N VAL A 134 -24.18 -13.38 57.32
CA VAL A 134 -23.28 -14.50 56.97
C VAL A 134 -23.18 -14.66 55.44
N ALA A 135 -24.30 -14.60 54.71
CA ALA A 135 -24.31 -14.70 53.25
C ALA A 135 -23.61 -13.50 52.58
N ALA A 136 -23.89 -12.27 53.06
CA ALA A 136 -23.21 -11.06 52.63
C ALA A 136 -21.71 -11.10 52.97
N GLY A 137 -21.34 -11.62 54.14
CA GLY A 137 -19.95 -11.81 54.56
C GLY A 137 -19.18 -12.75 53.64
N PHE A 138 -19.80 -13.85 53.21
CA PHE A 138 -19.21 -14.77 52.22
C PHE A 138 -19.05 -14.14 50.84
N LEU A 139 -19.97 -13.26 50.43
CA LEU A 139 -19.89 -12.56 49.15
C LEU A 139 -18.85 -11.43 49.18
N LEU A 140 -18.68 -10.77 50.33
CA LEU A 140 -17.69 -9.71 50.56
C LEU A 140 -16.25 -10.24 50.70
N MET A 141 -16.07 -11.49 51.13
CA MET A 141 -14.76 -12.09 51.32
C MET A 141 -14.08 -12.41 49.97
N ARG A 142 -12.86 -11.89 49.79
CA ARG A 142 -12.07 -12.02 48.53
C ARG A 142 -11.82 -13.46 48.08
N GLY A 143 -11.72 -14.41 49.02
CA GLY A 143 -11.47 -15.83 48.76
C GLY A 143 -12.67 -16.58 48.17
N PRO A 144 -13.79 -16.72 48.90
CA PRO A 144 -15.00 -17.42 48.45
C PRO A 144 -15.56 -16.85 47.14
N ARG A 145 -15.43 -15.54 46.89
CA ARG A 145 -15.82 -14.94 45.62
C ARG A 145 -15.07 -15.53 44.41
N ARG A 146 -13.74 -15.68 44.50
CA ARG A 146 -12.93 -16.32 43.44
C ARG A 146 -13.24 -17.81 43.33
N PHE A 147 -13.52 -18.45 44.45
CA PHE A 147 -13.88 -19.85 44.50
C PHE A 147 -15.20 -20.11 43.77
N LEU A 148 -16.23 -19.32 44.04
CA LEU A 148 -17.53 -19.40 43.36
C LEU A 148 -17.39 -19.14 41.87
N VAL A 149 -16.73 -18.05 41.46
CA VAL A 149 -16.50 -17.71 40.04
C VAL A 149 -15.77 -18.84 39.31
N ARG A 150 -14.77 -19.48 39.93
CA ARG A 150 -14.03 -20.59 39.29
C ARG A 150 -14.82 -21.89 39.25
N HIS A 151 -15.58 -22.21 40.30
CA HIS A 151 -16.31 -23.49 40.39
C HIS A 151 -17.69 -23.48 39.73
N THR A 152 -18.40 -22.35 39.69
CA THR A 152 -19.76 -22.29 39.13
C THR A 152 -19.74 -21.88 37.66
N LEU A 153 -19.01 -20.81 37.29
CA LEU A 153 -18.97 -20.36 35.89
C LEU A 153 -18.17 -21.31 35.00
N GLY A 154 -17.15 -21.99 35.55
CA GLY A 154 -16.41 -23.02 34.82
C GLY A 154 -17.24 -24.27 34.48
N ARG A 155 -18.26 -24.57 35.30
CA ARG A 155 -19.13 -25.75 35.13
C ARG A 155 -20.39 -25.47 34.31
N LEU A 156 -20.83 -24.20 34.25
CA LEU A 156 -21.99 -23.76 33.46
C LEU A 156 -21.68 -23.61 31.96
N LEU A 157 -20.41 -23.46 31.59
CA LEU A 157 -19.97 -23.61 30.21
C LEU A 157 -19.75 -25.10 29.93
N SER A 158 -20.81 -25.80 29.52
CA SER A 158 -20.74 -27.21 29.11
C SER A 158 -19.52 -27.44 28.21
N GLU A 159 -18.73 -28.48 28.51
CA GLU A 159 -17.55 -28.85 27.73
C GLU A 159 -17.90 -29.01 26.24
N GLU A 160 -19.11 -29.49 25.95
CA GLU A 160 -19.66 -29.63 24.60
C GLU A 160 -19.88 -28.28 23.92
N ALA A 161 -20.37 -27.26 24.65
CA ALA A 161 -20.57 -25.92 24.09
C ALA A 161 -19.24 -25.22 23.77
N GLN A 162 -18.20 -25.48 24.57
CA GLN A 162 -16.84 -24.98 24.28
C GLN A 162 -16.24 -25.69 23.07
N PHE A 163 -16.43 -27.01 22.95
CA PHE A 163 -15.96 -27.79 21.81
C PHE A 163 -16.65 -27.35 20.51
N VAL A 164 -17.98 -27.22 20.50
CA VAL A 164 -18.73 -26.75 19.31
C VAL A 164 -18.30 -25.35 18.90
N ARG A 165 -18.03 -24.47 19.87
CA ARG A 165 -17.51 -23.12 19.60
C ARG A 165 -16.11 -23.18 19.00
N ALA A 166 -15.21 -23.99 19.56
CA ALA A 166 -13.87 -24.18 19.05
C ALA A 166 -13.89 -24.75 17.61
N GLU A 167 -14.71 -25.77 17.37
CA GLU A 167 -14.84 -26.39 16.06
C GLU A 167 -15.35 -25.39 15.01
N LYS A 168 -16.37 -24.59 15.36
CA LYS A 168 -16.86 -23.52 14.49
C LYS A 168 -15.75 -22.52 14.14
N THR A 169 -14.96 -22.09 15.12
CA THR A 169 -13.85 -21.15 14.85
C THR A 169 -12.75 -21.76 13.98
N VAL A 170 -12.46 -23.05 14.13
CA VAL A 170 -11.50 -23.77 13.27
C VAL A 170 -12.04 -23.86 11.84
N ARG A 171 -13.33 -24.16 11.67
CA ARG A 171 -13.97 -24.20 10.34
C ARG A 171 -13.94 -22.82 9.66
N GLU A 172 -14.30 -21.75 10.39
CA GLU A 172 -14.25 -20.38 9.88
C GLU A 172 -12.82 -19.98 9.49
N PHE A 173 -11.83 -20.31 10.32
CA PHE A 173 -10.43 -20.04 10.03
C PHE A 173 -9.94 -20.80 8.78
N ASN A 174 -10.27 -22.08 8.65
CA ASN A 174 -9.90 -22.87 7.47
C ASN A 174 -10.46 -22.26 6.17
N LEU A 175 -11.72 -21.81 6.18
CA LEU A 175 -12.31 -21.12 5.03
C LEU A 175 -11.56 -19.82 4.70
N SER A 176 -11.19 -19.03 5.72
CA SER A 176 -10.42 -17.80 5.51
C SER A 176 -9.03 -18.05 4.95
N VAL A 177 -8.34 -19.09 5.43
CA VAL A 177 -7.02 -19.49 4.94
C VAL A 177 -7.09 -19.96 3.50
N ASP A 178 -8.12 -20.72 3.12
CA ASP A 178 -8.28 -21.18 1.75
C ASP A 178 -8.62 -20.06 0.77
N LEU A 179 -9.36 -19.04 1.21
CA LEU A 179 -9.55 -17.81 0.44
C LEU A 179 -8.22 -17.07 0.25
N ILE A 180 -7.46 -16.84 1.32
CA ILE A 180 -6.16 -16.16 1.26
C ILE A 180 -5.19 -16.93 0.36
N LYS A 181 -5.17 -18.27 0.40
CA LYS A 181 -4.35 -19.08 -0.51
C LYS A 181 -4.73 -18.91 -1.98
N LYS A 182 -6.02 -18.76 -2.29
CA LYS A 182 -6.49 -18.55 -3.67
C LYS A 182 -6.14 -17.14 -4.14
N GLU A 183 -6.32 -16.14 -3.28
CA GLU A 183 -5.97 -14.76 -3.59
C GLU A 183 -4.46 -14.56 -3.72
N SER A 184 -3.66 -15.19 -2.85
CA SER A 184 -2.20 -15.10 -2.92
C SER A 184 -1.64 -15.71 -4.21
N LYS A 185 -2.19 -16.84 -4.68
CA LYS A 185 -1.83 -17.42 -5.98
C LYS A 185 -2.12 -16.47 -7.14
N LYS A 186 -3.32 -15.87 -7.16
CA LYS A 186 -3.69 -14.89 -8.20
C LYS A 186 -2.78 -13.66 -8.18
N LEU A 187 -2.40 -13.19 -7.00
CA LEU A 187 -1.49 -12.04 -6.86
C LEU A 187 -0.08 -12.41 -7.31
N LEU A 188 0.41 -13.60 -6.99
CA LEU A 188 1.72 -14.08 -7.41
C LEU A 188 1.79 -14.22 -8.93
N GLU A 189 0.76 -14.80 -9.56
CA GLU A 189 0.67 -14.90 -11.03
C GLU A 189 0.70 -13.52 -11.70
N ARG A 190 -0.07 -12.55 -11.17
CA ARG A 190 -0.06 -11.17 -11.69
C ARG A 190 1.28 -10.47 -11.48
N ALA A 191 1.91 -10.67 -10.32
CA ALA A 191 3.22 -10.11 -10.04
C ALA A 191 4.30 -10.70 -10.95
N ALA A 192 4.27 -12.02 -11.19
CA ALA A 192 5.20 -12.69 -12.09
C ALA A 192 5.03 -12.24 -13.56
N LEU A 193 3.79 -12.03 -14.01
CA LEU A 193 3.51 -11.45 -15.32
C LEU A 193 4.01 -10.02 -15.43
N ALA A 194 3.71 -9.16 -14.44
CA ALA A 194 4.19 -7.79 -14.41
C ALA A 194 5.73 -7.72 -14.41
N GLU A 195 6.39 -8.60 -13.64
CA GLU A 195 7.85 -8.69 -13.63
C GLU A 195 8.40 -9.08 -15.01
N LYS A 196 7.78 -10.05 -15.68
CA LYS A 196 8.19 -10.46 -17.03
C LYS A 196 8.04 -9.30 -18.03
N GLU A 197 6.93 -8.56 -17.97
CA GLU A 197 6.69 -7.39 -18.82
C GLU A 197 7.68 -6.26 -18.53
N MET A 198 7.99 -6.00 -17.26
CA MET A 198 8.99 -5.01 -16.87
C MET A 198 10.39 -5.37 -17.37
N ARG A 199 10.80 -6.64 -17.20
CA ARG A 199 12.09 -7.13 -17.72
C ARG A 199 12.16 -7.03 -19.24
N HIS A 200 11.06 -7.35 -19.92
CA HIS A 200 10.97 -7.23 -21.37
C HIS A 200 11.09 -5.77 -21.83
N GLY A 201 10.33 -4.85 -21.21
CA GLY A 201 10.41 -3.41 -21.51
C GLY A 201 11.80 -2.84 -21.21
N GLN A 202 12.45 -3.27 -20.13
CA GLN A 202 13.83 -2.89 -19.83
C GLN A 202 14.80 -3.35 -20.93
N ALA A 203 14.68 -4.59 -21.41
CA ALA A 203 15.52 -5.12 -22.48
C ALA A 203 15.29 -4.36 -23.80
N GLU A 204 14.05 -4.01 -24.14
CA GLU A 204 13.73 -3.20 -25.32
C GLU A 204 14.35 -1.80 -25.23
N LEU A 205 14.27 -1.16 -24.05
CA LEU A 205 14.90 0.14 -23.81
C LEU A 205 16.42 0.07 -23.90
N MET A 206 17.05 -0.97 -23.36
CA MET A 206 18.50 -1.19 -23.51
C MET A 206 18.90 -1.36 -24.97
N ASN A 207 18.13 -2.15 -25.74
CA ASN A 207 18.38 -2.33 -27.16
C ASN A 207 18.24 -1.01 -27.94
N SER A 208 17.20 -0.23 -27.67
CA SER A 208 17.00 1.10 -28.27
C SER A 208 18.13 2.08 -27.88
N GLY A 209 18.56 2.06 -26.61
CA GLY A 209 19.69 2.84 -26.13
C GLY A 209 21.00 2.48 -26.83
N ASN A 210 21.26 1.19 -27.05
CA ASN A 210 22.41 0.71 -27.82
C ASN A 210 22.38 1.21 -29.28
N HIS A 211 21.22 1.18 -29.94
CA HIS A 211 21.07 1.74 -31.29
C HIS A 211 21.36 3.25 -31.31
N ILE A 212 20.85 4.01 -30.34
CA ILE A 212 21.11 5.45 -30.24
C ILE A 212 22.60 5.72 -30.03
N ARG A 213 23.28 4.94 -29.17
CA ARG A 213 24.71 5.05 -28.97
C ARG A 213 25.51 4.76 -30.23
N HIS A 214 25.20 3.66 -30.92
CA HIS A 214 25.86 3.30 -32.16
C HIS A 214 25.69 4.40 -33.21
N LEU A 215 24.49 4.96 -33.33
CA LEU A 215 24.18 6.04 -34.26
C LEU A 215 24.88 7.36 -33.86
N ALA A 216 24.96 7.67 -32.57
CA ALA A 216 25.72 8.83 -32.08
C ALA A 216 27.22 8.69 -32.39
N ASN A 217 27.78 7.49 -32.21
CA ASN A 217 29.18 7.19 -32.55
C ASN A 217 29.44 7.24 -34.05
N SER A 218 28.51 6.78 -34.88
CA SER A 218 28.65 6.89 -36.34
C SER A 218 28.57 8.35 -36.79
N ILE A 219 27.65 9.14 -36.23
CA ILE A 219 27.56 10.59 -36.52
C ILE A 219 28.85 11.28 -36.09
N TYR A 220 29.40 10.97 -34.92
CA TYR A 220 30.66 11.55 -34.46
C TYR A 220 31.81 11.32 -35.45
N ARG A 221 31.93 10.12 -36.03
CA ARG A 221 32.93 9.82 -37.06
C ARG A 221 32.70 10.59 -38.35
N VAL A 222 31.46 10.75 -38.78
CA VAL A 222 31.12 11.49 -40.01
C VAL A 222 31.30 13.01 -39.79
N GLU A 223 30.99 13.51 -38.61
CA GLU A 223 31.23 14.90 -38.18
C GLU A 223 32.73 15.22 -38.23
N ASP A 224 33.56 14.34 -37.69
CA ASP A 224 35.02 14.46 -37.71
C ASP A 224 35.57 14.49 -39.16
N GLN A 225 35.11 13.57 -40.01
CA GLN A 225 35.47 13.57 -41.44
C GLN A 225 35.01 14.84 -42.17
N ALA A 226 33.81 15.35 -41.88
CA ALA A 226 33.31 16.58 -42.46
C ALA A 226 34.12 17.81 -42.00
N ALA A 227 34.52 17.85 -40.72
CA ALA A 227 35.38 18.88 -40.17
C ALA A 227 36.78 18.84 -40.78
N ASP A 228 37.34 17.65 -40.98
CA ASP A 228 38.62 17.45 -41.67
C ASP A 228 38.57 17.91 -43.13
N LEU A 229 37.49 17.57 -43.85
CA LEU A 229 37.26 18.05 -45.22
C LEU A 229 37.15 19.58 -45.27
N LEU A 230 36.41 20.19 -44.34
CA LEU A 230 36.29 21.64 -44.24
C LEU A 230 37.66 22.29 -43.97
N ASN A 231 38.47 21.71 -43.09
CA ASN A 231 39.82 22.16 -42.78
C ASN A 231 40.77 22.01 -43.98
N GLY A 232 40.64 20.93 -44.75
CA GLY A 232 41.36 20.71 -46.00
C GLY A 232 41.00 21.75 -47.07
N LEU A 233 39.70 21.96 -47.30
CA LEU A 233 39.20 22.93 -48.27
C LEU A 233 39.61 24.36 -47.92
N ARG A 234 39.78 24.71 -46.63
CA ARG A 234 40.24 26.03 -46.18
C ARG A 234 41.63 26.41 -46.75
N LYS A 235 42.47 25.42 -47.10
CA LYS A 235 43.82 25.63 -47.63
C LYS A 235 43.87 25.96 -49.13
N ILE A 236 42.83 25.60 -49.89
CA ILE A 236 42.82 25.76 -51.36
C ILE A 236 42.00 27.00 -51.74
N PRO A 237 42.61 28.06 -52.33
CA PRO A 237 41.85 29.18 -52.87
C PRO A 237 41.20 28.82 -54.21
N GLY A 238 39.86 28.89 -54.31
CA GLY A 238 39.13 28.62 -55.57
C GLY A 238 37.61 28.81 -55.43
N ARG A 239 36.90 29.11 -56.53
CA ARG A 239 35.44 29.36 -56.52
C ARG A 239 34.63 28.11 -56.18
N GLU A 240 35.00 26.96 -56.74
CA GLU A 240 34.38 25.67 -56.43
C GLU A 240 34.68 25.23 -54.99
N ALA A 241 35.91 25.46 -54.52
CA ALA A 241 36.28 25.20 -53.13
C ALA A 241 35.45 26.04 -52.15
N LEU A 242 35.10 27.29 -52.48
CA LEU A 242 34.21 28.11 -51.65
C LEU A 242 32.79 27.55 -51.56
N HIS A 243 32.25 27.05 -52.67
CA HIS A 243 30.94 26.39 -52.67
C HIS A 243 30.95 25.13 -51.81
N LEU A 244 31.93 24.24 -52.00
CA LEU A 244 32.08 23.01 -51.22
C LEU A 244 32.32 23.29 -49.73
N ARG A 245 32.99 24.39 -49.36
CA ARG A 245 33.12 24.81 -47.96
C ARG A 245 31.78 25.16 -47.34
N ALA A 246 30.91 25.88 -48.08
CA ALA A 246 29.59 26.23 -47.58
C ALA A 246 28.75 24.96 -47.36
N GLU A 247 28.80 24.02 -48.30
CA GLU A 247 28.12 22.73 -48.16
C GLU A 247 28.69 21.89 -47.00
N ALA A 248 30.01 21.73 -46.92
CA ALA A 248 30.65 20.99 -45.82
C ALA A 248 30.37 21.62 -44.45
N ALA A 249 30.36 22.95 -44.34
CA ALA A 249 29.99 23.65 -43.12
C ALA A 249 28.51 23.43 -42.76
N SER A 250 27.61 23.45 -43.76
CA SER A 250 26.19 23.15 -43.55
C SER A 250 25.98 21.71 -43.06
N LEU A 251 26.70 20.74 -43.62
CA LEU A 251 26.67 19.34 -43.19
C LEU A 251 27.23 19.16 -41.78
N ALA A 252 28.37 19.80 -41.47
CA ALA A 252 28.97 19.75 -40.13
C ALA A 252 28.00 20.28 -39.06
N SER A 253 27.40 21.46 -39.29
CA SER A 253 26.41 22.05 -38.37
C SER A 253 25.15 21.18 -38.20
N LEU A 254 24.66 20.54 -39.27
CA LEU A 254 23.56 19.59 -39.20
C LEU A 254 23.93 18.36 -38.34
N LEU A 255 25.13 17.82 -38.50
CA LEU A 255 25.61 16.66 -37.75
C LEU A 255 25.79 16.98 -36.26
N GLU A 256 26.33 18.16 -35.92
CA GLU A 256 26.38 18.65 -34.54
C GLU A 256 24.97 18.75 -33.90
N GLN A 257 24.00 19.30 -34.66
CA GLN A 257 22.61 19.37 -34.20
C GLN A 257 22.03 17.97 -33.94
N ARG A 258 22.28 17.01 -34.84
CA ARG A 258 21.82 15.63 -34.66
C ARG A 258 22.50 14.97 -33.46
N ARG A 259 23.82 15.13 -33.30
CA ARG A 259 24.58 14.59 -32.16
C ARG A 259 24.08 15.12 -30.83
N THR A 260 23.89 16.43 -30.69
CA THR A 260 23.37 17.03 -29.47
C THR A 260 21.96 16.52 -29.15
N SER A 261 21.11 16.33 -30.17
CA SER A 261 19.77 15.77 -29.99
C SER A 261 19.79 14.32 -29.48
N LEU A 262 20.73 13.49 -29.95
CA LEU A 262 20.89 12.10 -29.52
C LEU A 262 21.52 12.01 -28.14
N ASN A 263 22.51 12.86 -27.84
CA ASN A 263 23.11 12.92 -26.51
C ASN A 263 22.10 13.31 -25.44
N ARG A 264 21.19 14.24 -25.73
CA ARG A 264 20.06 14.56 -24.83
C ARG A 264 19.22 13.32 -24.56
N ARG A 265 18.88 12.54 -25.59
CA ARG A 265 18.13 11.28 -25.44
C ARG A 265 18.91 10.24 -24.61
N MET A 266 20.22 10.14 -24.82
CA MET A 266 21.07 9.25 -24.04
C MET A 266 21.11 9.64 -22.55
N ILE A 267 21.22 10.94 -22.23
CA ILE A 267 21.14 11.43 -20.85
C ILE A 267 19.78 11.06 -20.24
N THR A 268 18.68 11.27 -20.95
CA THR A 268 17.35 10.89 -20.44
C THR A 268 17.21 9.39 -20.21
N LEU A 269 17.90 8.53 -20.98
CA LEU A 269 17.91 7.07 -20.75
C LEU A 269 18.76 6.70 -19.52
N SER A 270 19.90 7.37 -19.32
CA SER A 270 20.74 7.18 -18.14
C SER A 270 20.05 7.61 -16.85
N ASP A 271 19.28 8.70 -16.88
CA ASP A 271 18.48 9.19 -15.75
C ASP A 271 17.41 8.18 -15.31
N LEU A 272 16.92 7.37 -16.25
CA LEU A 272 15.98 6.26 -16.00
C LEU A 272 16.67 5.02 -15.38
N LYS A 273 17.95 5.11 -14.98
CA LYS A 273 18.77 4.01 -14.42
C LYS A 273 18.88 2.80 -15.35
N ILE A 274 18.68 2.99 -16.65
CA ILE A 274 18.89 1.93 -17.64
C ILE A 274 20.39 1.92 -17.93
N PRO A 275 21.10 0.79 -17.71
CA PRO A 275 22.47 0.67 -18.15
C PRO A 275 22.44 0.63 -19.68
N VAL A 276 22.60 1.79 -20.30
CA VAL A 276 22.93 1.85 -21.72
C VAL A 276 24.37 1.46 -21.81
#